data_AF-A0A0D3GSL2-F1
#
_entry.id   AF-A0A0D3GSL2-F1
#
_cell.length_a   1.000
_cell.length_b   1.000
_cell.length_c   1.000
_cell.angle_alpha   90.00
_cell.angle_beta   90.00
_cell.angle_gamma   90.00
#
_symmetry.space_group_name_H-M   'P 1'
#
loop_
_entity.id
_entity.type
_entity.pdbx_description
1 polymer ?
#
loop_
_entity_poly.entity_id
_entity_poly.type
_entity_poly.pdbx_seq_one_letter_code
_entity_poly.pdbx_strand_id
1 'polypeptide(L)'
;MAVSKADYKNCDARKPIATWSTGNDSVVLNATGHHYFLCGFPNHCGIGQKVDIRVAASGHSSAAPSMAPAPASGSEAPVAPGGGGGSSGHAAAAPSPHGNAAVGRSVFTAIAVSVLSVAAAGLKLI
;
A
#
# COMPACT_ATOMS: atom_id res chain seq x y z
N MET A 1 8.90 0.47 -11.88
CA MET A 1 9.19 -0.48 -12.98
C MET A 1 8.23 -1.65 -12.92
N ALA A 2 7.97 -2.30 -14.06
CA ALA A 2 7.19 -3.53 -14.16
C ALA A 2 8.14 -4.73 -14.11
N VAL A 3 7.73 -5.79 -13.43
CA VAL A 3 8.56 -6.98 -13.18
C VAL A 3 7.73 -8.26 -13.23
N SER A 4 8.40 -9.42 -13.27
CA SER A 4 7.71 -10.70 -13.11
C SER A 4 7.21 -10.90 -11.66
N LYS A 5 6.31 -11.88 -11.46
CA LYS A 5 5.87 -12.27 -10.11
C LYS A 5 7.03 -12.71 -9.20
N ALA A 6 8.02 -13.40 -9.76
CA ALA A 6 9.18 -13.88 -9.01
C ALA A 6 10.02 -12.67 -8.54
N ASP A 7 10.36 -11.79 -9.48
CA ASP A 7 11.13 -10.57 -9.22
C ASP A 7 10.42 -9.66 -8.20
N TYR A 8 9.09 -9.55 -8.27
CA TYR A 8 8.29 -8.83 -7.27
C TYR A 8 8.39 -9.41 -5.86
N LYS A 9 8.38 -10.75 -5.73
CA LYS A 9 8.51 -11.41 -4.43
C LYS A 9 9.92 -11.26 -3.86
N ASN A 10 10.92 -11.36 -4.72
CA ASN A 10 12.33 -11.35 -4.35
C ASN A 10 12.93 -9.94 -4.31
N CYS A 11 12.16 -8.90 -4.67
CA CYS A 11 12.67 -7.54 -4.88
C CYS A 11 13.86 -7.50 -5.87
N ASP A 12 13.81 -8.32 -6.92
CA ASP A 12 14.83 -8.34 -7.97
C ASP A 12 14.52 -7.27 -9.03
N ALA A 13 15.34 -6.23 -9.08
CA ALA A 13 15.21 -5.14 -10.04
C ALA A 13 16.15 -5.25 -11.25
N ARG A 14 16.90 -6.36 -11.37
CA ARG A 14 17.98 -6.49 -12.38
C ARG A 14 17.47 -6.63 -13.81
N LYS A 15 16.24 -7.13 -14.00
CA LYS A 15 15.64 -7.41 -15.31
C LYS A 15 14.19 -6.93 -15.39
N PRO A 16 13.95 -5.61 -15.36
CA PRO A 16 12.60 -5.08 -15.50
C PRO A 16 12.01 -5.42 -16.87
N ILE A 17 10.70 -5.64 -16.90
CA ILE A 17 9.91 -5.73 -18.13
C ILE A 17 9.82 -4.34 -18.77
N ALA A 18 9.63 -3.30 -17.94
CA ALA A 18 9.60 -1.90 -18.35
C ALA A 18 9.98 -0.98 -17.19
N THR A 19 10.53 0.20 -17.49
CA THR A 19 10.95 1.20 -16.51
C THR A 19 10.32 2.55 -16.81
N TRP A 20 9.91 3.24 -15.75
CA TRP A 20 9.40 4.61 -15.79
C TRP A 20 10.08 5.39 -14.66
N SER A 21 10.41 6.65 -14.92
CA SER A 21 11.23 7.47 -14.03
C SER A 21 11.01 8.98 -14.19
N THR A 22 9.88 9.41 -14.76
CA THR A 22 9.60 10.84 -14.93
C THR A 22 9.13 11.50 -13.64
N GLY A 23 8.69 10.69 -12.66
CA GLY A 23 8.06 11.16 -11.42
C GLY A 23 6.56 11.43 -11.57
N ASN A 24 6.03 11.43 -12.81
CA ASN A 24 4.61 11.52 -13.12
C ASN A 24 4.26 10.51 -14.22
N ASP A 25 4.48 9.23 -13.93
CA ASP A 25 4.39 8.15 -14.91
C ASP A 25 2.94 7.65 -15.06
N SER A 26 2.48 7.49 -16.30
CA SER A 26 1.19 6.86 -16.63
C SER A 26 1.42 5.48 -17.25
N VAL A 27 0.79 4.46 -16.67
CA VAL A 27 0.93 3.06 -17.12
C VAL A 27 -0.44 2.50 -17.48
N VAL A 28 -0.60 2.05 -18.72
CA VAL A 28 -1.84 1.44 -19.20
C VAL A 28 -1.81 -0.07 -18.99
N LEU A 29 -2.84 -0.64 -18.35
CA LEU A 29 -2.98 -2.08 -18.10
C LEU A 29 -4.02 -2.70 -19.04
N ASN A 30 -3.57 -3.25 -20.17
CA ASN A 30 -4.45 -3.76 -21.23
C ASN A 30 -4.84 -5.24 -21.08
N ALA A 31 -4.25 -5.96 -20.12
CA ALA A 31 -4.49 -7.39 -19.93
C ALA A 31 -5.12 -7.65 -18.56
N THR A 32 -6.01 -8.62 -18.49
CA THR A 32 -6.53 -9.15 -17.23
C THR A 32 -5.44 -9.91 -16.47
N GLY A 33 -5.61 -10.05 -15.17
CA GLY A 33 -4.65 -10.74 -14.30
C GLY A 33 -3.79 -9.80 -13.45
N HIS A 34 -2.70 -10.34 -12.93
CA HIS A 34 -1.80 -9.64 -12.02
C HIS A 34 -0.70 -8.91 -12.77
N HIS A 35 -0.49 -7.65 -12.41
CA HIS A 35 0.59 -6.80 -12.87
C HIS A 35 1.42 -6.37 -11.67
N TYR A 36 2.73 -6.62 -11.72
CA TYR A 36 3.62 -6.38 -10.59
C TYR A 36 4.54 -5.22 -10.88
N PHE A 37 4.60 -4.29 -9.93
CA PHE A 37 5.47 -3.13 -10.01
C PHE A 37 6.28 -2.97 -8.73
N LEU A 38 7.50 -2.48 -8.86
CA LEU A 38 8.37 -2.13 -7.73
C LEU A 38 9.25 -0.93 -8.07
N CYS A 39 9.84 -0.35 -7.04
CA CYS A 39 10.94 0.60 -7.18
C CYS A 39 12.29 -0.12 -7.05
N GLY A 40 13.16 0.08 -8.03
CA GLY A 40 14.47 -0.57 -8.11
C GLY A 40 15.59 0.14 -7.34
N PHE A 41 15.32 1.28 -6.72
CA PHE A 41 16.30 1.95 -5.86
C PHE A 41 16.65 1.05 -4.65
N PRO A 42 17.94 1.01 -4.22
CA PRO A 42 18.36 0.16 -3.12
C PRO A 42 17.45 0.29 -1.91
N ASN A 43 17.06 -0.84 -1.33
CA ASN A 43 16.17 -0.96 -0.17
C ASN A 43 14.70 -0.51 -0.37
N HIS A 44 14.33 0.24 -1.41
CA HIS A 44 12.97 0.75 -1.58
C HIS A 44 11.91 -0.36 -1.68
N CYS A 45 12.15 -1.40 -2.49
CA CYS A 45 11.25 -2.55 -2.57
C CYS A 45 11.18 -3.33 -1.25
N GLY A 46 12.33 -3.49 -0.57
CA GLY A 46 12.44 -4.22 0.71
C GLY A 46 11.63 -3.56 1.83
N ILE A 47 11.51 -2.23 1.81
CA ILE A 47 10.67 -1.46 2.74
C ILE A 47 9.24 -1.26 2.24
N GLY A 48 8.83 -1.95 1.17
CA GLY A 48 7.44 -2.00 0.72
C GLY A 48 7.07 -1.06 -0.43
N GLN A 49 8.02 -0.39 -1.10
CA GLN A 49 7.73 0.37 -2.32
C GLN A 49 7.55 -0.57 -3.52
N LYS A 50 6.43 -1.29 -3.51
CA LYS A 50 5.99 -2.23 -4.54
C LYS A 50 4.47 -2.40 -4.51
N VAL A 51 3.86 -2.76 -5.64
CA VAL A 51 2.43 -2.98 -5.77
C VAL A 51 2.11 -4.15 -6.71
N ASP A 52 1.10 -4.95 -6.33
CA ASP A 52 0.43 -5.96 -7.17
C ASP A 52 -0.94 -5.41 -7.55
N ILE A 53 -1.19 -5.24 -8.85
CA ILE A 53 -2.47 -4.75 -9.38
C ILE A 53 -3.16 -5.91 -10.08
N ARG A 54 -4.35 -6.28 -9.59
CA ARG A 54 -5.21 -7.27 -10.24
C ARG A 54 -6.25 -6.59 -11.13
N VAL A 55 -6.13 -6.77 -12.44
CA VAL A 55 -7.12 -6.34 -13.43
C VAL A 55 -8.14 -7.45 -13.63
N ALA A 56 -9.40 -7.21 -13.25
CA ALA A 56 -10.48 -8.16 -13.45
C ALA A 56 -10.95 -8.18 -14.91
N ALA A 57 -11.44 -9.34 -15.37
CA ALA A 57 -12.17 -9.40 -16.63
C ALA A 57 -13.47 -8.62 -16.51
N SER A 58 -13.74 -7.75 -17.50
CA SER A 58 -15.00 -7.02 -17.64
C SER A 58 -16.15 -8.03 -17.70
N GLY A 59 -16.97 -8.09 -16.65
CA GLY A 59 -18.02 -9.08 -16.47
C GLY A 59 -18.26 -9.49 -15.01
N HIS A 60 -17.33 -9.18 -14.11
CA HIS A 60 -17.56 -9.33 -12.67
C HIS A 60 -18.21 -8.05 -12.14
N SER A 61 -19.54 -7.98 -12.18
CA SER A 61 -20.29 -7.11 -11.28
C SER A 61 -19.77 -7.39 -9.87
N SER A 62 -19.20 -6.38 -9.20
CA SER A 62 -18.93 -6.49 -7.76
C SER A 62 -20.24 -6.83 -7.08
N ALA A 63 -20.43 -8.09 -6.68
CA ALA A 63 -21.54 -8.46 -5.83
C ALA A 63 -21.41 -7.62 -4.57
N ALA A 64 -22.39 -6.75 -4.31
CA ALA A 64 -22.46 -5.99 -3.08
C ALA A 64 -22.35 -6.98 -1.90
N PRO A 65 -21.65 -6.63 -0.81
CA PRO A 65 -21.55 -7.51 0.35
C PRO A 65 -22.96 -7.84 0.86
N SER A 66 -23.29 -9.13 0.93
CA SER A 66 -24.57 -9.60 1.46
C SER A 66 -24.69 -9.18 2.93
N MET A 67 -25.78 -8.51 3.29
CA MET A 67 -26.08 -8.23 4.69
C MET A 67 -26.24 -9.55 5.44
N ALA A 68 -25.65 -9.64 6.64
CA ALA A 68 -25.78 -10.80 7.50
C ALA A 68 -27.25 -11.01 7.92
N PRO A 69 -27.73 -12.26 8.04
CA PRO A 69 -29.08 -12.53 8.53
C PRO A 69 -29.25 -12.01 9.97
N ALA A 70 -30.38 -11.36 10.24
CA ALA A 70 -30.76 -10.99 11.60
C ALA A 70 -31.01 -12.25 12.46
N PRO A 71 -30.62 -12.27 13.74
CA PRO A 71 -30.92 -13.40 14.61
C PRO A 71 -32.45 -13.53 14.80
N ALA A 72 -32.96 -14.74 14.66
CA ALA A 72 -34.35 -15.07 14.95
C ALA A 72 -34.57 -15.02 16.47
N SER A 73 -35.40 -14.07 16.93
CA SER A 73 -35.80 -13.97 18.33
C SER A 73 -36.88 -15.01 18.62
N GLY A 74 -36.50 -16.09 19.32
CA GLY A 74 -37.44 -17.06 19.89
C GLY A 74 -38.30 -16.39 20.96
N SER A 75 -39.61 -16.63 20.89
CA SER A 75 -40.62 -16.10 21.80
C SER A 75 -40.92 -17.12 22.89
N GLU A 76 -40.69 -16.77 24.15
CA GLU A 76 -41.33 -17.41 25.29
C GLU A 76 -41.64 -16.33 26.34
N ALA A 77 -42.92 -16.18 26.68
CA ALA A 77 -43.41 -15.35 27.77
C ALA A 77 -43.91 -16.27 28.90
N PRO A 78 -43.90 -15.80 30.16
CA PRO A 78 -45.14 -15.22 30.68
C PRO A 78 -45.00 -13.97 31.58
N VAL A 79 -46.13 -13.24 31.61
CA VAL A 79 -46.67 -12.08 32.39
C VAL A 79 -46.30 -11.96 33.89
N ALA A 80 -46.36 -10.84 34.66
CA ALA A 80 -46.61 -9.37 34.60
C ALA A 80 -46.37 -8.81 36.06
N PRO A 81 -46.72 -7.57 36.53
CA PRO A 81 -47.01 -6.27 35.89
C PRO A 81 -46.24 -5.05 36.49
N GLY A 82 -46.12 -3.97 35.68
CA GLY A 82 -46.43 -2.59 36.11
C GLY A 82 -45.34 -1.71 36.78
N GLY A 83 -44.96 -0.62 36.09
CA GLY A 83 -44.72 0.67 36.76
C GLY A 83 -43.51 1.51 36.33
N GLY A 84 -43.67 2.33 35.27
CA GLY A 84 -43.32 3.77 35.30
C GLY A 84 -41.95 4.26 34.82
N GLY A 85 -41.97 4.96 33.67
CA GLY A 85 -41.17 6.17 33.34
C GLY A 85 -39.67 5.98 33.05
N GLY A 86 -39.04 6.58 32.05
CA GLY A 86 -39.39 7.63 31.11
C GLY A 86 -38.18 7.88 30.18
N SER A 87 -38.44 8.52 29.05
CA SER A 87 -37.55 8.79 27.91
C SER A 87 -36.22 9.49 28.25
N SER A 88 -35.19 9.25 27.44
CA SER A 88 -34.58 10.29 26.58
C SER A 88 -33.36 9.77 25.83
N GLY A 89 -33.38 9.92 24.51
CA GLY A 89 -32.29 9.51 23.63
C GLY A 89 -31.09 10.45 23.69
N HIS A 90 -29.93 9.94 23.29
CA HIS A 90 -28.81 10.75 22.83
C HIS A 90 -28.28 10.14 21.55
N ALA A 91 -28.53 10.88 20.46
CA ALA A 91 -28.05 10.61 19.13
C ALA A 91 -26.51 10.72 19.05
N ALA A 92 -26.00 10.12 17.99
CA ALA A 92 -24.60 9.97 17.61
C ALA A 92 -23.72 11.23 17.74
N ALA A 93 -22.44 10.98 18.04
CA ALA A 93 -21.34 11.86 17.64
C ALA A 93 -20.22 11.01 17.05
N ALA A 94 -19.98 11.16 15.74
CA ALA A 94 -18.80 10.65 15.06
C ALA A 94 -17.61 11.59 15.33
N PRO A 95 -16.39 11.10 15.56
CA PRO A 95 -15.21 11.96 15.69
C PRO A 95 -14.69 12.40 14.30
N SER A 96 -14.47 13.70 14.14
CA SER A 96 -13.80 14.31 12.99
C SER A 96 -12.29 13.99 12.99
N PRO A 97 -11.65 13.73 11.83
CA PRO A 97 -10.20 13.67 11.74
C PRO A 97 -9.58 15.07 11.65
N HIS A 98 -8.66 15.36 12.56
CA HIS A 98 -7.80 16.55 12.53
C HIS A 98 -6.75 16.40 11.43
N GLY A 99 -6.65 17.41 10.55
CA GLY A 99 -5.68 17.48 9.46
C GLY A 99 -4.24 17.54 9.96
N ASN A 100 -3.37 16.75 9.35
CA ASN A 100 -1.93 16.78 9.60
C ASN A 100 -1.29 17.89 8.74
N ALA A 101 -0.81 18.92 9.42
CA ALA A 101 -0.04 20.01 8.84
C ALA A 101 1.27 19.48 8.23
N ALA A 102 1.55 19.92 7.00
CA ALA A 102 2.84 19.77 6.37
C ALA A 102 3.89 20.57 7.15
N VAL A 103 4.89 19.89 7.70
CA VAL A 103 6.15 20.51 8.15
C VAL A 103 7.26 19.92 7.30
N GLY A 104 7.66 20.70 6.30
CA GLY A 104 8.90 20.48 5.58
C GLY A 104 10.09 20.77 6.49
N ARG A 105 11.13 19.95 6.35
CA ARG A 105 12.48 20.28 6.82
C ARG A 105 13.50 19.53 5.98
N SER A 106 13.95 20.20 4.91
CA SER A 106 15.17 19.86 4.19
C SER A 106 16.34 19.90 5.15
N VAL A 107 17.08 18.80 5.25
CA VAL A 107 18.44 18.78 5.79
C VAL A 107 19.35 18.21 4.70
N PHE A 108 20.00 19.11 3.97
CA PHE A 108 21.10 18.78 3.09
C PHE A 108 22.30 18.40 3.97
N THR A 109 22.51 17.11 4.22
CA THR A 109 23.76 16.62 4.81
C THR A 109 24.76 16.37 3.68
N ALA A 110 25.68 17.33 3.49
CA ALA A 110 26.85 17.16 2.64
C ALA A 110 27.77 16.10 3.28
N ILE A 111 27.86 14.91 2.68
CA ILE A 111 28.87 13.92 3.04
C ILE A 111 30.09 14.19 2.16
N ALA A 112 31.08 14.90 2.71
CA ALA A 112 32.39 15.01 2.10
C ALA A 112 33.09 13.65 2.20
N VAL A 113 33.18 12.92 1.10
CA VAL A 113 33.98 11.68 1.02
C VAL A 113 35.36 12.03 0.47
N SER A 114 36.35 12.09 1.35
CA SER A 114 37.76 12.22 0.98
C SER A 114 38.23 10.94 0.29
N VAL A 115 38.37 10.96 -1.04
CA VAL A 115 39.06 9.93 -1.81
C VAL A 115 40.56 10.13 -1.68
N LEU A 116 41.21 9.37 -0.80
CA LEU A 116 42.66 9.25 -0.77
C LEU A 116 43.07 8.22 -1.83
N SER A 117 43.55 8.71 -2.97
CA SER A 117 44.15 7.91 -4.03
C SER A 117 45.42 7.20 -3.53
N VAL A 118 45.47 5.87 -3.66
CA VAL A 118 46.75 5.14 -3.69
C VAL A 118 46.93 4.58 -5.09
N ALA A 119 47.64 5.35 -5.92
CA ALA A 119 48.28 4.87 -7.13
C ALA A 119 49.73 4.51 -6.80
N ALA A 120 50.05 3.22 -6.80
CA ALA A 120 51.39 2.64 -6.95
C ALA A 120 51.22 1.11 -6.95
N ALA A 121 51.79 0.30 -7.84
CA ALA A 121 52.73 0.55 -8.91
C ALA A 121 52.55 -0.54 -9.97
N GLY A 122 52.35 -0.13 -11.22
CA GLY A 122 52.75 -0.95 -12.35
C GLY A 122 54.27 -0.92 -12.42
N LEU A 123 54.93 -1.95 -11.90
CA LEU A 123 56.35 -2.18 -12.09
C LEU A 123 56.56 -3.37 -13.03
N LYS A 124 56.92 -3.01 -14.28
CA LYS A 124 57.83 -3.70 -15.24
C LYS A 124 57.67 -5.24 -15.36
N LEU A 125 57.18 -5.77 -16.50
CA LEU A 125 58.00 -6.17 -17.66
C LEU A 125 59.31 -6.86 -17.25
N ILE A 126 59.30 -8.19 -17.11
CA ILE A 126 59.80 -9.23 -18.05
C ILE A 126 59.05 -10.53 -17.72
#